data_AF-B9DJT3-F1
#
_entry.id   AF-B9DJT3-F1
#
_cell.length_a   1.000
_cell.length_b   1.000
_cell.length_c   1.000
_cell.angle_alpha   90.00
_cell.angle_beta   90.00
_cell.angle_gamma   90.00
#
_symmetry.space_group_name_H-M   'P 1'
#
loop_
_entity.id
_entity.type
_entity.pdbx_description
1 polymer ?
#
loop_
_entity_poly.entity_id
_entity_poly.type
_entity_poly.pdbx_seq_one_letter_code
_entity_poly.pdbx_strand_id
1 'polypeptide(L)'
;MNLESNGKFKELEKTKEPTNLVNLFYVRQKEQKGLGDAVLCAKQFIGNEPFAILLGDDIVKGETPAIKQLMQKYEETGKSVIGVQEVQPSETHRYGIINPISSNGRLYQVNNFVEKPKEGTAPSNLAIMGRYVLSPQIFNYLENQGIGAGGEVQLTDAIERLNQDDNVFAYDFEGKRYDVGEKIGFVKTTIDFALNNDDMKDEITKFLKNL
;
A
#
# COMPACT_ATOMS: atom_id res chain seq x y z
N MET A 1 0.63 -26.01 -25.86
CA MET A 1 0.78 -25.56 -24.45
C MET A 1 0.71 -26.77 -23.53
N ASN A 2 1.66 -26.96 -22.61
CA ASN A 2 1.77 -28.17 -21.76
C ASN A 2 0.53 -28.42 -20.86
N LEU A 3 -0.16 -27.38 -20.41
CA LEU A 3 -1.38 -27.52 -19.61
C LEU A 3 -2.58 -27.99 -20.45
N GLU A 4 -2.71 -27.45 -21.66
CA GLU A 4 -3.77 -27.82 -22.62
C GLU A 4 -3.63 -29.27 -23.09
N SER A 5 -2.41 -29.70 -23.39
CA SER A 5 -2.13 -31.09 -23.77
C SER A 5 -2.33 -32.10 -22.63
N ASN A 6 -2.35 -31.64 -21.37
CA ASN A 6 -2.60 -32.46 -20.18
C ASN A 6 -4.02 -32.33 -19.62
N GLY A 7 -4.92 -31.64 -20.32
CA GLY A 7 -6.32 -31.46 -19.89
C GLY A 7 -6.51 -30.60 -18.64
N LYS A 8 -5.48 -29.84 -18.22
CA LYS A 8 -5.51 -28.97 -17.04
C LYS A 8 -6.11 -27.60 -17.37
N PHE A 9 -7.38 -27.60 -17.78
CA PHE A 9 -8.05 -26.43 -18.32
C PHE A 9 -8.32 -25.34 -17.26
N LYS A 10 -8.60 -25.72 -16.01
CA LYS A 10 -8.78 -24.75 -14.90
C LYS A 10 -7.50 -23.97 -14.60
N GLU A 11 -6.36 -24.64 -14.57
CA GLU A 11 -5.06 -24.02 -14.35
C GLU A 11 -4.67 -23.14 -15.54
N LEU A 12 -4.95 -23.61 -16.76
CA LEU A 12 -4.74 -22.83 -17.97
C LEU A 12 -5.56 -21.54 -17.95
N GLU A 13 -6.83 -21.62 -17.56
CA GLU A 13 -7.72 -20.46 -17.45
C GLU A 13 -7.20 -19.45 -16.42
N LYS A 14 -6.80 -19.91 -15.23
CA LYS A 14 -6.15 -19.06 -14.20
C LYS A 14 -4.88 -18.36 -14.71
N THR A 15 -4.11 -19.00 -15.60
CA THR A 15 -2.91 -18.35 -16.20
C THR A 15 -3.25 -17.34 -17.28
N LYS A 16 -4.36 -17.53 -18.01
CA LYS A 16 -4.78 -16.64 -19.10
C LYS A 16 -5.57 -15.43 -18.60
N GLU A 17 -6.31 -15.56 -17.51
CA GLU A 17 -7.16 -14.49 -16.95
C GLU A 17 -6.43 -13.15 -16.82
N PRO A 18 -5.28 -13.04 -16.12
CA PRO A 18 -4.62 -11.74 -15.91
C PRO A 18 -4.20 -11.07 -17.23
N THR A 19 -3.80 -11.86 -18.23
CA THR A 19 -3.34 -11.38 -19.53
C THR A 19 -4.49 -10.77 -20.35
N ASN A 20 -5.72 -11.23 -20.14
CA ASN A 20 -6.89 -10.74 -20.83
C ASN A 20 -7.60 -9.58 -20.10
N LEU A 21 -7.28 -9.36 -18.82
CA LEU A 21 -7.96 -8.38 -17.97
C LEU A 21 -7.35 -6.98 -18.06
N VAL A 22 -6.02 -6.86 -18.09
CA VAL A 22 -5.32 -5.57 -17.97
C VAL A 22 -4.04 -5.52 -18.80
N ASN A 23 -3.65 -4.32 -19.22
CA ASN A 23 -2.34 -4.07 -19.81
C ASN A 23 -1.27 -3.95 -18.71
N LEU A 24 -0.14 -4.64 -18.87
CA LEU A 24 0.97 -4.61 -17.93
C LEU A 24 2.18 -3.92 -18.55
N PHE A 25 2.66 -2.87 -17.89
CA PHE A 25 3.86 -2.13 -18.25
C PHE A 25 4.90 -2.29 -17.15
N TYR A 26 6.16 -2.42 -17.56
CA TYR A 26 7.28 -2.61 -16.65
C TYR A 26 8.33 -1.53 -16.90
N VAL A 27 8.84 -0.97 -15.82
CA VAL A 27 9.98 -0.07 -15.81
C VAL A 27 11.00 -0.56 -14.81
N ARG A 28 12.28 -0.34 -15.12
CA ARG A 28 13.38 -0.77 -14.26
C ARG A 28 13.83 0.38 -13.37
N GLN A 29 13.70 0.21 -12.06
CA GLN A 29 14.48 0.98 -11.11
C GLN A 29 15.94 0.51 -11.19
N LYS A 30 16.87 1.40 -11.56
CA LYS A 30 18.26 1.01 -11.84
C LYS A 30 19.09 0.77 -10.58
N GLU A 31 18.81 1.54 -9.54
CA GLU A 31 19.50 1.53 -8.25
C GLU A 31 18.44 1.57 -7.14
N GLN A 32 18.70 0.90 -6.01
CA GLN A 32 17.76 0.88 -4.89
C GLN A 32 17.82 2.20 -4.11
N LYS A 33 17.17 3.24 -4.65
CA LYS A 33 17.15 4.60 -4.07
C LYS A 33 15.92 4.86 -3.20
N GLY A 34 15.11 3.85 -2.92
CA GLY A 34 13.89 3.97 -2.12
C GLY A 34 12.61 4.09 -2.94
N LEU A 35 11.48 4.16 -2.22
CA LEU A 35 10.14 4.13 -2.80
C LEU A 35 9.83 5.36 -3.66
N GLY A 36 10.29 6.56 -3.26
CA GLY A 36 10.06 7.78 -4.04
C GLY A 36 10.68 7.71 -5.43
N ASP A 37 11.91 7.19 -5.53
CA ASP A 37 12.59 6.96 -6.82
C ASP A 37 11.88 5.88 -7.66
N ALA A 38 11.39 4.81 -7.02
CA ALA A 38 10.62 3.77 -7.71
C ALA A 38 9.32 4.32 -8.33
N VAL A 39 8.60 5.19 -7.60
CA VAL A 39 7.41 5.88 -8.11
C VAL A 39 7.78 6.84 -9.24
N LEU A 40 8.87 7.60 -9.09
CA LEU A 40 9.33 8.54 -10.12
C LEU A 40 9.68 7.82 -11.45
N CYS A 41 10.24 6.61 -11.39
CA CYS A 41 10.49 5.79 -12.58
C CYS A 41 9.22 5.52 -13.41
N ALA A 42 8.04 5.49 -12.78
CA ALA A 42 6.76 5.26 -13.45
C ALA A 42 6.15 6.53 -14.09
N LYS A 43 6.71 7.72 -13.84
CA LYS A 43 6.17 9.02 -14.32
C LYS A 43 5.82 9.03 -15.80
N GLN A 44 6.69 8.46 -16.65
CA GLN A 44 6.50 8.46 -18.10
C GLN A 44 5.27 7.65 -18.57
N PHE A 45 4.87 6.64 -17.80
CA PHE A 45 3.71 5.80 -18.13
C PHE A 45 2.39 6.41 -17.63
N ILE A 46 2.46 7.13 -16.51
CA ILE A 46 1.29 7.73 -15.86
C ILE A 46 0.91 9.06 -16.52
N GLY A 47 1.91 9.85 -16.94
CA GLY A 47 1.66 11.17 -17.53
C GLY A 47 1.08 12.15 -16.51
N ASN A 48 -0.02 12.81 -16.87
CA ASN A 48 -0.67 13.84 -16.05
C ASN A 48 -2.06 13.39 -15.54
N GLU A 49 -2.15 12.14 -15.11
CA GLU A 49 -3.38 11.56 -14.55
C GLU A 49 -3.17 11.15 -13.08
N PRO A 50 -4.23 11.18 -12.25
CA PRO A 50 -4.15 10.61 -10.92
C PRO A 50 -3.93 9.11 -10.99
N PHE A 51 -3.21 8.56 -10.01
CA PHE A 51 -2.83 7.16 -10.03
C PHE A 51 -2.80 6.54 -8.63
N ALA A 52 -2.94 5.23 -8.61
CA ALA A 52 -2.87 4.42 -7.40
C ALA A 52 -1.47 3.82 -7.21
N ILE A 53 -0.99 3.77 -5.97
CA ILE A 53 0.18 2.99 -5.57
C ILE A 53 -0.27 1.90 -4.61
N LEU A 54 0.16 0.66 -4.87
CA LEU A 54 -0.06 -0.49 -4.01
C LEU A 54 1.30 -1.10 -3.69
N LEU A 55 1.70 -1.07 -2.42
CA LEU A 55 2.87 -1.79 -1.97
C LEU A 55 2.56 -3.29 -1.93
N GLY A 56 3.43 -4.08 -2.57
CA GLY A 56 3.21 -5.51 -2.82
C GLY A 56 3.39 -6.39 -1.58
N ASP A 57 4.03 -5.87 -0.55
CA ASP A 57 4.21 -6.47 0.77
C ASP A 57 3.01 -6.24 1.71
N ASP A 58 2.06 -5.38 1.32
CA ASP A 58 0.83 -5.16 2.05
C ASP A 58 -0.34 -5.87 1.37
N ILE A 59 -0.88 -6.89 2.04
CA ILE A 59 -2.12 -7.56 1.63
C ILE A 59 -3.26 -7.01 2.50
N VAL A 60 -4.31 -6.50 1.87
CA VAL A 60 -5.50 -6.01 2.58
C VAL A 60 -6.71 -6.83 2.17
N LYS A 61 -7.35 -7.48 3.15
CA LYS A 61 -8.57 -8.26 2.96
C LYS A 61 -9.76 -7.51 3.57
N GLY A 62 -10.74 -7.18 2.74
CA GLY A 62 -12.00 -6.55 3.15
C GLY A 62 -13.06 -6.76 2.08
N GLU A 63 -14.33 -6.49 2.42
CA GLU A 63 -15.44 -6.60 1.47
C GLU A 63 -15.27 -5.65 0.28
N THR A 64 -14.90 -4.40 0.58
CA THR A 64 -14.50 -3.41 -0.43
C THR A 64 -12.98 -3.30 -0.45
N PRO A 65 -12.30 -3.45 -1.61
CA PRO A 65 -10.85 -3.28 -1.70
C PRO A 65 -10.41 -1.93 -1.16
N ALA A 66 -9.37 -1.88 -0.33
CA ALA A 66 -8.90 -0.64 0.30
C ALA A 66 -8.61 0.47 -0.73
N ILE A 67 -7.97 0.12 -1.86
CA ILE A 67 -7.68 1.11 -2.90
C ILE A 67 -8.95 1.72 -3.52
N LYS A 68 -10.04 0.94 -3.63
CA LYS A 68 -11.33 1.42 -4.13
C LYS A 68 -11.95 2.43 -3.16
N GLN A 69 -11.81 2.20 -1.85
CA GLN A 69 -12.28 3.15 -0.84
C GLN A 69 -11.52 4.48 -0.95
N LEU A 70 -10.19 4.43 -1.13
CA LEU A 70 -9.38 5.64 -1.33
C LEU A 70 -9.75 6.38 -2.62
N MET A 71 -9.99 5.65 -3.72
CA MET A 71 -10.43 6.24 -4.99
C MET A 71 -11.74 7.01 -4.83
N GLN A 72 -12.71 6.46 -4.09
CA GLN A 72 -13.96 7.16 -3.79
C GLN A 72 -13.71 8.48 -3.02
N LYS A 73 -12.77 8.48 -2.07
CA LYS A 73 -12.39 9.70 -1.33
C LYS A 73 -11.63 10.70 -2.19
N TYR A 74 -10.82 10.22 -3.12
CA TYR A 74 -10.21 11.09 -4.13
C TYR A 74 -11.28 11.73 -5.02
N GLU A 75 -12.28 10.96 -5.49
CA GLU A 75 -13.39 11.48 -6.30
C GLU A 75 -14.25 12.50 -5.53
N GLU A 76 -14.48 12.29 -4.24
CA GLU A 76 -15.24 13.21 -3.38
C GLU A 76 -14.49 14.52 -3.09
N THR A 77 -13.18 14.45 -2.86
CA THR A 77 -12.38 15.61 -2.39
C THR A 77 -11.62 16.31 -3.51
N GLY A 78 -11.33 15.62 -4.62
CA GLY A 78 -10.42 16.05 -5.66
C GLY A 78 -8.94 16.12 -5.22
N LYS A 79 -8.60 15.53 -4.07
CA LYS A 79 -7.28 15.63 -3.44
C LYS A 79 -6.66 14.25 -3.24
N SER A 80 -5.32 14.21 -3.19
CA SER A 80 -4.58 12.99 -2.88
C SER A 80 -5.04 12.38 -1.56
N VAL A 81 -5.17 11.06 -1.51
CA VAL A 81 -5.64 10.30 -0.34
C VAL A 81 -4.67 9.17 -0.01
N ILE A 82 -4.23 9.13 1.23
CA ILE A 82 -3.32 8.11 1.76
C ILE A 82 -4.08 7.16 2.68
N GLY A 83 -3.93 5.86 2.46
CA GLY A 83 -4.52 4.85 3.32
C GLY A 83 -3.75 4.78 4.64
N VAL A 84 -4.47 4.84 5.76
CA VAL A 84 -3.89 4.70 7.10
C VAL A 84 -4.65 3.65 7.91
N GLN A 85 -4.02 3.12 8.95
CA GLN A 85 -4.68 2.37 10.02
C GLN A 85 -3.96 2.62 11.34
N GLU A 86 -4.65 2.44 12.45
CA GLU A 86 -4.03 2.49 13.77
C GLU A 86 -3.06 1.33 13.99
N VAL A 87 -1.91 1.64 14.60
CA VAL A 87 -0.92 0.66 15.06
C VAL A 87 -0.68 0.79 16.56
N GLN A 88 -0.02 -0.19 17.15
CA GLN A 88 0.41 -0.03 18.54
C GLN A 88 1.42 1.12 18.65
N PRO A 89 1.37 1.94 19.72
CA PRO A 89 2.32 3.04 19.89
C PRO A 89 3.79 2.62 19.80
N SER A 90 4.11 1.40 20.26
CA SER A 90 5.44 0.79 20.17
C SER A 90 5.91 0.51 18.74
N GLU A 91 5.01 0.45 17.76
CA GLU A 91 5.32 0.14 16.36
C GLU A 91 5.42 1.40 15.49
N THR A 92 5.06 2.57 16.00
CA THR A 92 4.96 3.83 15.23
C THR A 92 6.26 4.23 14.53
N HIS A 93 7.42 3.94 15.13
CA HIS A 93 8.73 4.25 14.56
C HIS A 93 9.07 3.46 13.28
N ARG A 94 8.29 2.43 12.96
CA ARG A 94 8.50 1.57 11.78
C ARG A 94 7.85 2.13 10.52
N TYR A 95 6.92 3.08 10.66
CA TYR A 95 6.04 3.53 9.58
C TYR A 95 6.13 5.05 9.38
N GLY A 96 5.62 5.52 8.23
CA GLY A 96 5.17 6.90 8.12
C GLY A 96 3.94 7.13 8.99
N ILE A 97 3.94 8.16 9.81
CA ILE A 97 2.85 8.51 10.73
C ILE A 97 2.24 9.84 10.35
N ILE A 98 0.92 9.93 10.37
CA ILE A 98 0.22 11.20 10.13
C ILE A 98 -0.04 11.95 11.44
N ASN A 99 -0.14 13.28 11.34
CA ASN A 99 -0.65 14.14 12.39
C ASN A 99 -2.00 14.72 11.97
N PRO A 100 -3.13 14.20 12.46
CA PRO A 100 -4.44 14.65 12.03
C PRO A 100 -4.81 16.03 12.61
N ILE A 101 -5.41 16.91 11.80
CA ILE A 101 -5.99 18.20 12.23
C ILE A 101 -7.44 17.99 12.69
N SER A 102 -8.22 17.37 11.82
CA SER A 102 -9.65 17.16 11.97
C SER A 102 -10.06 15.90 11.23
N SER A 103 -11.23 15.35 11.56
CA SER A 103 -11.78 14.20 10.86
C SER A 103 -13.25 14.40 10.53
N ASN A 104 -13.66 13.83 9.40
CA ASN A 104 -15.05 13.61 9.03
C ASN A 104 -15.24 12.09 8.87
N GLY A 105 -15.74 11.45 9.93
CA GLY A 105 -15.74 9.98 10.01
C GLY A 105 -14.31 9.44 9.98
N ARG A 106 -13.99 8.64 8.95
CA ARG A 106 -12.68 7.99 8.77
C ARG A 106 -11.73 8.74 7.84
N LEU A 107 -12.16 9.90 7.32
CA LEU A 107 -11.35 10.78 6.49
C LEU A 107 -10.74 11.89 7.37
N TYR A 108 -9.42 12.03 7.31
CA TYR A 108 -8.65 12.97 8.12
C TYR A 108 -8.01 14.03 7.23
N GLN A 109 -8.17 15.29 7.62
CA GLN A 109 -7.29 16.35 7.14
C GLN A 109 -5.97 16.26 7.91
N VAL A 110 -4.84 16.29 7.21
CA VAL A 110 -3.52 16.01 7.80
C VAL A 110 -2.69 17.28 7.93
N ASN A 111 -2.16 17.53 9.13
CA ASN A 111 -1.25 18.64 9.40
C ASN A 111 0.13 18.38 8.80
N ASN A 112 0.68 17.21 9.11
CA ASN A 112 1.93 16.75 8.52
C ASN A 112 2.05 15.22 8.51
N PHE A 113 2.86 14.73 7.58
CA PHE A 113 3.29 13.35 7.42
C PHE A 113 4.75 13.23 7.88
N VAL A 114 5.06 12.24 8.72
CA VAL A 114 6.38 12.05 9.30
C VAL A 114 6.88 10.64 9.00
N GLU A 115 7.95 10.52 8.21
CA GLU A 115 8.57 9.21 7.92
C GLU A 115 9.36 8.70 9.12
N LYS A 116 8.99 7.50 9.63
CA LYS A 116 9.71 6.75 10.67
C LYS A 116 10.12 7.64 11.85
N PRO A 117 9.15 8.22 12.58
CA PRO A 117 9.45 9.07 13.71
C PRO A 117 10.30 8.32 14.74
N LYS A 118 11.14 9.05 15.49
CA LYS A 118 11.87 8.44 16.60
C LYS A 118 10.89 7.86 17.61
N GLU A 119 11.26 6.78 18.28
CA GLU A 119 10.44 6.20 19.35
C GLU A 119 10.02 7.26 20.37
N GLY A 120 8.72 7.29 20.69
CA GLY A 120 8.13 8.27 21.61
C GLY A 120 7.88 9.66 21.02
N THR A 121 8.20 9.91 19.75
CA THR A 121 8.00 11.23 19.09
C THR A 121 6.91 11.23 18.02
N ALA A 122 6.25 10.09 17.80
CA ALA A 122 5.19 9.96 16.82
C ALA A 122 4.02 10.91 17.15
N PRO A 123 3.53 11.70 16.19
CA PRO A 123 2.46 12.68 16.43
C PRO A 123 1.09 12.02 16.65
N SER A 124 0.93 10.76 16.21
CA SER A 124 -0.25 9.93 16.47
C SER A 124 0.13 8.44 16.38
N ASN A 125 -0.87 7.56 16.43
CA ASN A 125 -0.74 6.14 16.14
C ASN A 125 -1.32 5.74 14.77
N LEU A 126 -1.69 6.71 13.92
CA LEU A 126 -2.21 6.47 12.57
C LEU A 126 -1.03 6.33 11.59
N ALA A 127 -0.76 5.09 11.19
CA ALA A 127 0.34 4.76 10.30
C ALA A 127 -0.13 4.63 8.85
N ILE A 128 0.73 5.01 7.91
CA ILE A 128 0.52 4.88 6.46
C ILE A 128 0.60 3.41 6.06
N MET A 129 -0.40 2.94 5.32
CA MET A 129 -0.63 1.53 5.00
C MET A 129 -0.66 1.30 3.48
N GLY A 130 0.51 1.40 2.84
CA GLY A 130 0.83 0.86 1.52
C GLY A 130 -0.16 1.08 0.36
N ARG A 131 -1.08 2.03 0.50
CA ARG A 131 -2.16 2.34 -0.44
C ARG A 131 -2.26 3.85 -0.56
N TYR A 132 -2.14 4.32 -1.78
CA TYR A 132 -2.09 5.75 -2.08
C TYR A 132 -2.91 6.00 -3.33
N VAL A 133 -3.66 7.09 -3.37
CA VAL A 133 -4.20 7.67 -4.59
C VAL A 133 -3.66 9.09 -4.66
N LEU A 134 -2.81 9.37 -5.64
CA LEU A 134 -2.04 10.60 -5.73
C LEU A 134 -2.40 11.38 -6.97
N SER A 135 -2.42 12.71 -6.84
CA SER A 135 -2.43 13.62 -7.97
C SER A 135 -1.07 13.58 -8.70
N PRO A 136 -1.02 13.84 -10.01
CA PRO A 136 0.23 13.83 -10.78
C PRO A 136 1.24 14.90 -10.31
N GLN A 137 0.79 15.91 -9.54
CA GLN A 137 1.67 16.93 -8.98
C GLN A 137 2.77 16.34 -8.08
N ILE A 138 2.55 15.17 -7.47
CA ILE A 138 3.56 14.49 -6.64
C ILE A 138 4.89 14.31 -7.38
N PHE A 139 4.85 14.12 -8.71
CA PHE A 139 6.07 13.96 -9.50
C PHE A 139 6.99 15.17 -9.44
N ASN A 140 6.45 16.39 -9.36
CA ASN A 140 7.26 17.61 -9.26
C ASN A 140 8.02 17.66 -7.92
N TYR A 141 7.41 17.13 -6.86
CA TYR A 141 8.03 17.03 -5.54
C TYR A 141 9.11 15.94 -5.53
N LEU A 142 8.82 14.78 -6.14
CA LEU A 142 9.75 13.65 -6.26
C LEU A 142 10.99 13.99 -7.10
N GLU A 143 10.84 14.72 -8.21
CA GLU A 143 11.98 15.11 -9.07
C GLU A 143 13.03 15.96 -8.34
N ASN A 144 12.59 16.74 -7.35
CA ASN A 144 13.44 17.61 -6.55
C ASN A 144 13.60 17.09 -5.12
N GLN A 145 13.23 15.83 -4.84
CA GLN A 145 13.32 15.24 -3.52
C GLN A 145 14.75 14.78 -3.24
N GLY A 146 15.32 15.27 -2.14
CA GLY A 146 16.60 14.82 -1.63
C GLY A 146 16.51 13.48 -0.91
N ILE A 147 17.67 13.00 -0.47
CA ILE A 147 17.76 11.80 0.38
C ILE A 147 17.19 12.12 1.78
N GLY A 148 16.28 11.28 2.25
CA GLY A 148 15.64 11.37 3.55
C GLY A 148 16.07 10.26 4.50
N ALA A 149 15.09 9.75 5.28
CA ALA A 149 15.33 8.68 6.25
C ALA A 149 15.96 7.44 5.59
N GLY A 150 16.93 6.82 6.28
CA GLY A 150 17.57 5.59 5.82
C GLY A 150 18.50 5.74 4.61
N GLY A 151 18.79 6.96 4.14
CA GLY A 151 19.63 7.16 2.96
C GLY A 151 18.89 6.99 1.63
N GLU A 152 17.56 7.03 1.66
CA GLU A 152 16.67 6.79 0.51
C GLU A 152 15.82 8.02 0.17
N VAL A 153 15.34 8.10 -1.08
CA VAL A 153 14.31 9.03 -1.54
C VAL A 153 12.96 8.53 -1.01
N GLN A 154 12.45 9.21 0.01
CA GLN A 154 11.20 8.81 0.68
C GLN A 154 9.99 9.44 0.00
N LEU A 155 8.96 8.62 -0.25
CA LEU A 155 7.69 9.08 -0.80
C LEU A 155 6.94 9.95 0.22
N THR A 156 7.00 9.61 1.51
CA THR A 156 6.34 10.35 2.60
C THR A 156 6.82 11.80 2.67
N ASP A 157 8.12 12.06 2.49
CA ASP A 157 8.67 13.42 2.49
C ASP A 157 8.14 14.25 1.29
N ALA A 158 7.96 13.62 0.13
CA ALA A 158 7.37 14.27 -1.04
C ALA A 158 5.86 14.53 -0.85
N ILE A 159 5.14 13.59 -0.21
CA ILE A 159 3.74 13.76 0.16
C ILE A 159 3.58 14.91 1.16
N GLU A 160 4.48 15.03 2.13
CA GLU A 160 4.45 16.15 3.09
C GLU A 160 4.59 17.49 2.39
N ARG A 161 5.53 17.61 1.44
CA ARG A 161 5.69 18.85 0.67
C ARG A 161 4.47 19.15 -0.20
N LEU A 162 3.86 18.13 -0.81
CA LEU A 162 2.59 18.28 -1.53
C LEU A 162 1.46 18.72 -0.59
N ASN A 163 1.42 18.20 0.65
CA ASN A 163 0.41 18.53 1.64
C ASN A 163 0.41 20.03 1.98
N GLN A 164 1.59 20.65 2.08
CA GLN A 164 1.71 22.08 2.36
C GLN A 164 1.14 22.97 1.26
N ASP A 165 1.12 22.49 0.01
CA ASP A 165 0.68 23.27 -1.15
C ASP A 165 -0.77 22.96 -1.58
N ASP A 166 -1.20 21.69 -1.56
CA ASP A 166 -2.48 21.27 -2.14
C ASP A 166 -3.44 20.56 -1.15
N ASN A 167 -3.02 20.36 0.09
CA ASN A 167 -3.62 19.45 1.07
C ASN A 167 -3.67 17.98 0.60
N VAL A 168 -3.33 17.06 1.50
CA VAL A 168 -3.43 15.62 1.31
C VAL A 168 -4.25 15.05 2.46
N PHE A 169 -5.23 14.22 2.13
CA PHE A 169 -6.06 13.55 3.11
C PHE A 169 -5.49 12.19 3.48
N ALA A 170 -5.81 11.73 4.68
CA ALA A 170 -5.63 10.34 5.05
C ALA A 170 -6.99 9.68 5.27
N TYR A 171 -7.11 8.41 4.92
CA TYR A 171 -8.33 7.64 5.09
C TYR A 171 -8.04 6.35 5.84
N ASP A 172 -8.65 6.21 7.02
CA ASP A 172 -8.67 4.96 7.77
C ASP A 172 -9.61 3.99 7.05
N PHE A 173 -9.05 3.11 6.22
CA PHE A 173 -9.84 2.21 5.38
C PHE A 173 -10.33 0.98 6.14
N GLU A 174 -11.41 0.37 5.64
CA GLU A 174 -11.95 -0.88 6.19
C GLU A 174 -11.21 -2.07 5.60
N GLY A 175 -10.83 -3.02 6.45
CA GLY A 175 -10.18 -4.26 6.05
C GLY A 175 -9.06 -4.65 7.02
N LYS A 176 -8.73 -5.94 7.01
CA LYS A 176 -7.61 -6.49 7.75
C LYS A 176 -6.36 -6.43 6.88
N ARG A 177 -5.37 -5.65 7.32
CA ARG A 177 -4.02 -5.63 6.73
C ARG A 177 -3.21 -6.82 7.22
N TYR A 178 -2.40 -7.35 6.33
CA TYR A 178 -1.41 -8.37 6.55
C TYR A 178 -0.09 -7.86 5.97
N ASP A 179 0.90 -7.67 6.82
CA ASP A 179 2.26 -7.32 6.43
C ASP A 179 3.02 -8.62 6.10
N VAL A 180 3.35 -8.81 4.82
CA VAL A 180 4.15 -9.96 4.36
C VAL A 180 5.60 -9.58 4.06
N GLY A 181 5.99 -8.33 4.31
CA GLY A 181 7.39 -7.89 4.24
C GLY A 181 8.22 -8.45 5.40
N GLU A 182 7.58 -8.65 6.55
CA GLU A 182 8.20 -9.26 7.74
C GLU A 182 8.09 -10.79 7.75
N LYS A 183 9.17 -11.49 8.13
CA LYS A 183 9.21 -12.97 8.14
C LYS A 183 8.08 -13.61 8.96
N ILE A 184 7.83 -13.09 10.16
CA ILE A 184 6.76 -13.58 11.04
C ILE A 184 5.39 -13.21 10.47
N GLY A 185 5.26 -12.02 9.89
CA GLY A 185 4.04 -11.56 9.23
C GLY A 185 3.67 -12.45 8.05
N PHE A 186 4.64 -12.79 7.19
CA PHE A 186 4.48 -13.72 6.08
C PHE A 186 3.95 -15.10 6.53
N VAL A 187 4.54 -15.70 7.56
CA VAL A 187 4.12 -17.01 8.07
C VAL A 187 2.70 -16.94 8.66
N LYS A 188 2.42 -15.95 9.52
CA LYS A 188 1.08 -15.76 10.10
C LYS A 188 0.02 -15.56 9.02
N THR A 189 0.34 -14.75 8.01
CA THR A 189 -0.55 -14.48 6.89
C THR A 189 -0.84 -15.74 6.09
N THR A 190 0.20 -16.52 5.78
CA THR A 190 0.05 -17.78 5.05
C THR A 190 -0.86 -18.75 5.81
N ILE A 191 -0.67 -18.91 7.12
CA ILE A 191 -1.52 -19.75 7.97
C ILE A 191 -2.96 -19.24 8.00
N ASP A 192 -3.16 -17.93 8.22
CA ASP A 192 -4.49 -17.33 8.28
C ASP A 192 -5.25 -17.51 6.96
N PHE A 193 -4.60 -17.31 5.81
CA PHE A 193 -5.21 -17.56 4.50
C PHE A 193 -5.53 -19.04 4.29
N ALA A 194 -4.65 -19.95 4.67
CA ALA A 194 -4.89 -21.39 4.55
C ALA A 194 -6.07 -21.85 5.42
N LEU A 195 -6.18 -21.35 6.65
CA LEU A 195 -7.31 -21.64 7.56
C LEU A 195 -8.64 -21.02 7.12
N ASN A 196 -8.61 -20.04 6.21
CA ASN A 196 -9.80 -19.38 5.65
C ASN A 196 -10.11 -19.84 4.21
N ASN A 197 -9.41 -20.86 3.70
CA ASN A 197 -9.65 -21.42 2.38
C ASN A 197 -10.37 -22.76 2.50
N ASP A 198 -11.50 -22.92 1.80
CA ASP A 198 -12.36 -24.10 1.93
C ASP A 198 -11.66 -25.41 1.50
N ASP A 199 -10.71 -25.34 0.57
CA ASP A 199 -9.98 -26.52 0.09
C ASP A 199 -8.87 -26.96 1.06
N MET A 200 -8.33 -26.04 1.86
CA MET A 200 -7.15 -26.28 2.71
C MET A 200 -7.45 -26.32 4.23
N LYS A 201 -8.53 -25.67 4.67
CA LYS A 201 -8.80 -25.40 6.09
C LYS A 201 -8.76 -26.64 6.96
N ASP A 202 -9.44 -27.71 6.55
CA ASP A 202 -9.59 -28.92 7.37
C ASP A 202 -8.25 -29.65 7.55
N GLU A 203 -7.48 -29.79 6.47
CA GLU A 203 -6.18 -30.46 6.50
C GLU A 203 -5.17 -29.67 7.33
N ILE A 204 -5.09 -28.35 7.13
CA ILE A 204 -4.18 -27.46 7.88
C ILE A 204 -4.57 -27.39 9.36
N THR A 205 -5.87 -27.30 9.68
CA THR A 205 -6.35 -27.31 11.07
C THR A 205 -5.95 -28.61 11.77
N LYS A 206 -6.11 -29.76 11.09
CA LYS A 206 -5.72 -31.07 11.64
C LYS A 206 -4.21 -31.15 11.86
N PHE A 207 -3.41 -30.66 10.91
CA PHE A 207 -1.95 -30.61 11.04
C PHE A 207 -1.52 -29.78 12.26
N LEU A 208 -2.04 -28.56 12.41
CA LEU A 208 -1.66 -27.67 13.53
C LEU A 208 -2.04 -28.20 14.91
N LYS A 209 -3.16 -28.94 15.03
CA LYS A 209 -3.58 -29.57 16.29
C LYS A 209 -2.69 -30.74 16.72
N ASN A 210 -1.91 -31.30 15.80
CA ASN A 210 -1.03 -32.44 16.04
C ASN A 210 0.44 -32.03 16.25
N LEU A 211 0.74 -30.72 16.25
CA LEU A 211 2.03 -30.15 16.67
C LEU A 211 2.08 -29.99 18.19
#